data_AF-A0A4Q3UGT0-F1
#
_entry.id   AF-A0A4Q3UGT0-F1
#
_cell.length_a   1.000
_cell.length_b   1.000
_cell.length_c   1.000
_cell.angle_alpha   90.00
_cell.angle_beta   90.00
_cell.angle_gamma   90.00
#
_symmetry.space_group_name_H-M   'P 1'
#
loop_
_entity.id
_entity.type
_entity.pdbx_description
1 polymer ?
#
loop_
_entity_poly.entity_id
_entity_poly.type
_entity_poly.pdbx_seq_one_letter_code
_entity_poly.pdbx_strand_id
1 'polypeptide(L)'
;MNTRLFLRASMSMAIMSVALAAHAIAVNIVSVGSYTEDPNNSDLITQDESVLYSSLSDLPVPGSMLHVDGMLNPYVFTATYSSANGDLVLDFMYENTVVGGIGVSTDSGIWSYKSGTGSFANLSGGGSYSINYNGLANNYSSTSIVGNVEAVPEPASMVALGAGALALLRRRKNDR
;
A
#
# COMPACT_ATOMS: atom_id res chain seq x y z
N MET A 1 -8.28 47.02 -19.22
CA MET A 1 -8.59 45.72 -18.57
C MET A 1 -7.29 45.18 -17.98
N ASN A 2 -7.19 45.08 -16.65
CA ASN A 2 -5.90 44.93 -15.93
C ASN A 2 -5.37 43.47 -15.97
N THR A 3 -4.45 43.21 -16.88
CA THR A 3 -3.70 41.94 -17.04
C THR A 3 -2.99 41.47 -15.77
N ARG A 4 -2.69 42.38 -14.84
CA ARG A 4 -2.07 42.05 -13.54
C ARG A 4 -3.01 41.31 -12.57
N LEU A 5 -4.33 41.45 -12.71
CA LEU A 5 -5.31 40.78 -11.84
C LEU A 5 -5.48 39.30 -12.23
N PHE A 6 -5.53 39.02 -13.54
CA PHE A 6 -5.64 37.65 -14.07
C PHE A 6 -4.43 36.78 -13.72
N LEU A 7 -3.22 37.35 -13.75
CA LEU A 7 -1.98 36.61 -13.46
C LEU A 7 -1.87 36.14 -12.00
N ARG A 8 -2.45 36.91 -11.06
CA ARG A 8 -2.46 36.56 -9.63
C ARG A 8 -3.48 35.45 -9.35
N ALA A 9 -4.67 35.52 -9.96
CA ALA A 9 -5.70 34.49 -9.81
C ALA A 9 -5.23 33.12 -10.35
N SER A 10 -4.53 33.08 -11.49
CA SER A 10 -4.00 31.83 -12.05
C SER A 10 -2.90 31.19 -11.20
N MET A 11 -2.08 32.00 -10.51
CA MET A 11 -1.00 31.49 -9.65
C MET A 11 -1.57 30.84 -8.36
N SER A 12 -2.63 31.41 -7.80
CA SER A 12 -3.31 30.86 -6.62
C SER A 12 -4.00 29.52 -6.91
N MET A 13 -4.64 29.37 -8.08
CA MET A 13 -5.23 28.09 -8.50
C MET A 13 -4.18 27.00 -8.72
N ALA A 14 -3.03 27.32 -9.32
CA ALA A 14 -1.96 26.35 -9.53
C ALA A 14 -1.33 25.85 -8.22
N ILE A 15 -1.26 26.69 -7.18
CA ILE A 15 -0.75 26.31 -5.86
C ILE A 15 -1.75 25.41 -5.12
N MET A 16 -3.06 25.67 -5.24
CA MET A 16 -4.09 24.82 -4.64
C MET A 16 -4.16 23.42 -5.28
N SER A 17 -3.92 23.30 -6.59
CA SER A 17 -3.91 21.99 -7.27
C SER A 17 -2.72 21.10 -6.87
N VAL A 18 -1.60 21.68 -6.44
CA VAL A 18 -0.42 20.90 -5.99
C VAL A 18 -0.54 20.48 -4.53
N ALA A 19 -1.21 21.27 -3.69
CA ALA A 19 -1.37 20.97 -2.26
C ALA A 19 -2.34 19.80 -1.97
N LEU A 20 -3.23 19.46 -2.90
CA LEU A 20 -4.14 18.31 -2.77
C LEU A 20 -3.48 16.95 -3.08
N ALA A 21 -2.22 16.93 -3.55
CA ALA A 21 -1.58 15.74 -4.10
C ALA A 21 -0.89 14.81 -3.08
N ALA A 22 -1.01 15.05 -1.77
CA ALA A 22 -0.32 14.25 -0.75
C ALA A 22 -1.23 13.87 0.43
N HIS A 23 -2.44 13.38 0.14
CA HIS A 23 -3.24 12.74 1.18
C HIS A 23 -2.77 11.29 1.37
N ALA A 24 -2.15 11.01 2.51
CA ALA A 24 -1.84 9.64 2.90
C ALA A 24 -3.16 8.89 3.15
N ILE A 25 -3.36 7.79 2.43
CA ILE A 25 -4.49 6.88 2.59
C ILE A 25 -4.11 5.88 3.67
N ALA A 26 -4.90 5.80 4.73
CA ALA A 26 -4.69 4.82 5.79
C ALA A 26 -4.97 3.40 5.28
N VAL A 27 -4.03 2.49 5.53
CA VAL A 27 -4.17 1.06 5.31
C VAL A 27 -4.48 0.41 6.65
N ASN A 28 -5.63 -0.24 6.75
CA ASN A 28 -6.00 -1.07 7.88
C ASN A 28 -6.79 -2.25 7.33
N ILE A 29 -6.15 -3.41 7.26
CA ILE A 29 -6.73 -4.66 6.74
C ILE A 29 -6.75 -5.66 7.89
N VAL A 30 -7.91 -6.28 8.11
CA VAL A 30 -8.06 -7.42 9.03
C VAL A 30 -8.66 -8.57 8.24
N SER A 31 -8.00 -9.72 8.27
CA SER A 31 -8.40 -10.91 7.53
C SER A 31 -8.26 -12.18 8.36
N VAL A 32 -9.00 -13.21 7.97
CA VAL A 32 -8.99 -14.53 8.62
C VAL A 32 -9.11 -15.63 7.58
N GLY A 33 -8.48 -16.76 7.82
CA GLY A 33 -8.55 -17.88 6.91
C GLY A 33 -7.74 -19.07 7.39
N SER A 34 -7.03 -19.68 6.45
CA SER A 34 -6.19 -20.83 6.71
C SER A 34 -4.84 -20.69 6.04
N TYR A 35 -3.85 -21.31 6.64
CA TYR A 35 -2.53 -21.48 6.04
C TYR A 35 -2.27 -22.95 5.71
N THR A 36 -1.39 -23.17 4.74
CA THR A 36 -0.88 -24.47 4.34
C THR A 36 0.64 -24.41 4.32
N GLU A 37 1.28 -25.39 4.93
CA GLU A 37 2.72 -25.62 4.83
C GLU A 37 2.98 -26.59 3.67
N ASP A 38 3.98 -26.32 2.83
CA ASP A 38 4.35 -27.26 1.76
C ASP A 38 4.88 -28.56 2.41
N PRO A 39 4.29 -29.74 2.10
CA PRO A 39 4.74 -31.01 2.67
C PRO A 39 6.19 -31.37 2.31
N ASN A 40 6.74 -30.78 1.24
CA ASN A 40 8.12 -31.00 0.80
C ASN A 40 9.07 -29.91 1.32
N ASN A 41 8.56 -28.82 1.85
CA ASN A 41 9.34 -27.71 2.38
C ASN A 41 8.55 -26.96 3.46
N SER A 42 8.78 -27.32 4.73
CA SER A 42 8.13 -26.69 5.88
C SER A 42 8.38 -25.19 6.00
N ASP A 43 9.36 -24.65 5.27
CA ASP A 43 9.65 -23.22 5.27
C ASP A 43 8.71 -22.45 4.33
N LEU A 44 8.03 -23.12 3.38
CA LEU A 44 7.06 -22.49 2.49
C LEU A 44 5.68 -22.48 3.15
N ILE A 45 5.12 -21.28 3.31
CA ILE A 45 3.80 -21.07 3.86
C ILE A 45 2.97 -20.28 2.85
N THR A 46 1.80 -20.82 2.53
CA THR A 46 0.78 -20.14 1.74
C THR A 46 -0.47 -19.93 2.60
N GLN A 47 -1.06 -18.74 2.53
CA GLN A 47 -2.22 -18.35 3.33
C GLN A 47 -3.28 -17.75 2.42
N ASP A 48 -4.51 -18.19 2.61
CA ASP A 48 -5.67 -17.65 1.92
C ASP A 48 -6.69 -17.19 2.96
N GLU A 49 -6.89 -15.88 3.03
CA GLU A 49 -7.73 -15.26 4.04
C GLU A 49 -8.83 -14.39 3.41
N SER A 50 -10.02 -14.47 3.97
CA SER A 50 -11.11 -13.54 3.66
C SER A 50 -10.93 -12.28 4.48
N VAL A 51 -11.01 -11.12 3.82
CA VAL A 51 -10.87 -9.83 4.48
C VAL A 51 -12.18 -9.47 5.18
N LEU A 52 -12.11 -9.31 6.50
CA LEU A 52 -13.23 -8.92 7.35
C LEU A 52 -13.43 -7.40 7.37
N TYR A 53 -12.33 -6.65 7.27
CA TYR A 53 -12.33 -5.19 7.32
C TYR A 53 -11.18 -4.63 6.48
N SER A 54 -11.45 -3.53 5.77
CA SER A 54 -10.44 -2.77 5.05
C SER A 54 -10.79 -1.28 5.08
N SER A 55 -9.85 -0.41 5.44
CA SER A 55 -10.00 1.05 5.29
C SER A 55 -9.70 1.56 3.87
N LEU A 56 -9.27 0.68 2.97
CA LEU A 56 -8.96 1.03 1.57
C LEU A 56 -10.22 1.20 0.70
N SER A 57 -11.38 0.81 1.22
CA SER A 57 -12.67 0.97 0.58
C SER A 57 -13.68 1.47 1.59
N ASP A 58 -14.49 2.46 1.20
CA ASP A 58 -15.54 3.04 2.07
C ASP A 58 -16.62 2.02 2.49
N LEU A 59 -16.62 0.83 1.89
CA LEU A 59 -17.50 -0.29 2.22
C LEU A 59 -16.66 -1.57 2.39
N PRO A 60 -17.05 -2.50 3.29
CA PRO A 60 -16.53 -3.86 3.23
C PRO A 60 -16.82 -4.40 1.84
N VAL A 61 -15.81 -4.85 1.12
CA VAL A 61 -15.99 -5.40 -0.24
C VAL A 61 -16.25 -6.89 -0.06
N PRO A 62 -17.49 -7.39 -0.22
CA PRO A 62 -17.72 -8.82 -0.22
C PRO A 62 -16.82 -9.47 -1.27
N GLY A 63 -16.04 -10.47 -0.86
CA GLY A 63 -15.14 -11.21 -1.74
C GLY A 63 -13.73 -10.63 -1.86
N SER A 64 -13.33 -9.63 -1.06
CA SER A 64 -11.91 -9.29 -0.95
C SER A 64 -11.14 -10.40 -0.21
N MET A 65 -9.94 -10.68 -0.72
CA MET A 65 -9.07 -11.75 -0.25
C MET A 65 -7.70 -11.19 0.06
N LEU A 66 -7.07 -11.70 1.11
CA LEU A 66 -5.65 -11.54 1.36
C LEU A 66 -4.98 -12.88 1.12
N HIS A 67 -4.07 -12.91 0.15
CA HIS A 67 -3.22 -14.05 -0.11
C HIS A 67 -1.80 -13.74 0.37
N VAL A 68 -1.23 -14.57 1.24
CA VAL A 68 0.16 -14.41 1.71
C VAL A 68 0.95 -15.61 1.27
N ASP A 69 2.06 -15.38 0.56
CA ASP A 69 2.96 -16.44 0.12
C ASP A 69 4.39 -16.07 0.50
N GLY A 70 5.18 -17.04 0.96
CA GLY A 70 6.55 -16.76 1.34
C GLY A 70 7.30 -17.91 1.95
N MET A 71 8.56 -17.60 2.26
CA MET A 71 9.49 -18.51 2.91
C MET A 71 9.80 -17.99 4.32
N LEU A 72 9.85 -18.89 5.31
CA LEU A 72 10.36 -18.60 6.65
C LEU A 72 11.88 -18.43 6.66
N ASN A 73 12.60 -19.02 5.70
CA ASN A 73 14.05 -18.95 5.65
C ASN A 73 14.58 -18.87 4.20
N PRO A 74 14.96 -17.68 3.71
CA PRO A 74 14.95 -16.39 4.39
C PRO A 74 13.52 -15.88 4.58
N TYR A 75 13.23 -15.19 5.70
CA TYR A 75 11.91 -14.61 5.99
C TYR A 75 11.49 -13.57 4.94
N VAL A 76 10.92 -14.04 3.83
CA VAL A 76 10.52 -13.25 2.68
C VAL A 76 9.10 -13.63 2.36
N PHE A 77 8.18 -12.73 2.66
CA PHE A 77 6.76 -12.91 2.42
C PHE A 77 6.23 -11.80 1.52
N THR A 78 5.33 -12.17 0.63
CA THR A 78 4.56 -11.23 -0.19
C THR A 78 3.09 -11.42 0.13
N ALA A 79 2.42 -10.34 0.50
CA ALA A 79 0.97 -10.32 0.71
C ALA A 79 0.28 -9.60 -0.45
N THR A 80 -0.75 -10.22 -1.00
CA THR A 80 -1.58 -9.67 -2.08
C THR A 80 -3.00 -9.50 -1.58
N TYR A 81 -3.42 -8.25 -1.38
CA TYR A 81 -4.81 -7.88 -1.14
C TYR A 81 -5.52 -7.69 -2.48
N SER A 82 -6.52 -8.52 -2.76
CA SER A 82 -7.31 -8.47 -4.00
C SER A 82 -8.72 -7.95 -3.72
N SER A 83 -9.19 -7.01 -4.53
CA SER A 83 -10.52 -6.43 -4.41
C SER A 83 -11.12 -6.05 -5.77
N ALA A 84 -12.38 -5.63 -5.79
CA ALA A 84 -13.01 -5.10 -7.01
C ALA A 84 -12.30 -3.86 -7.58
N ASN A 85 -11.53 -3.14 -6.76
CA ASN A 85 -10.81 -1.92 -7.16
C ASN A 85 -9.40 -2.20 -7.71
N GLY A 86 -8.96 -3.47 -7.71
CA GLY A 86 -7.62 -3.89 -8.07
C GLY A 86 -6.90 -4.61 -6.94
N ASP A 87 -5.61 -4.84 -7.17
CA ASP A 87 -4.73 -5.60 -6.29
C ASP A 87 -3.70 -4.68 -5.65
N LEU A 88 -3.40 -4.90 -4.38
CA LEU A 88 -2.34 -4.27 -3.62
C LEU A 88 -1.35 -5.34 -3.18
N VAL A 89 -0.10 -5.22 -3.62
CA VAL A 89 0.98 -6.16 -3.30
C VAL A 89 1.95 -5.51 -2.33
N LEU A 90 2.20 -6.20 -1.22
CA LEU A 90 3.02 -5.76 -0.11
C LEU A 90 4.17 -6.76 0.08
N ASP A 91 5.38 -6.25 0.29
CA ASP A 91 6.49 -7.06 0.78
C ASP A 91 6.53 -6.98 2.30
N PHE A 92 6.52 -8.13 2.95
CA PHE A 92 6.62 -8.25 4.40
C PHE A 92 8.08 -8.52 4.77
N MET A 93 8.62 -7.64 5.60
CA MET A 93 9.90 -7.84 6.26
C MET A 93 9.65 -8.25 7.70
N TYR A 94 9.97 -9.51 7.97
CA TYR A 94 9.81 -10.13 9.27
C TYR A 94 10.76 -9.53 10.31
N GLU A 95 10.26 -9.34 11.53
CA GLU A 95 11.05 -8.86 12.66
C GLU A 95 11.05 -9.84 13.84
N ASN A 96 9.90 -10.44 14.16
CA ASN A 96 9.75 -11.23 15.38
C ASN A 96 8.63 -12.29 15.31
N THR A 97 8.84 -13.42 15.99
CA THR A 97 7.84 -14.46 16.27
C THR A 97 7.71 -14.63 17.78
N VAL A 98 6.48 -14.61 18.27
CA VAL A 98 6.13 -14.98 19.64
C VAL A 98 5.39 -16.31 19.61
N VAL A 99 5.94 -17.33 20.27
CA VAL A 99 5.28 -18.62 20.44
C VAL A 99 4.39 -18.56 21.68
N GLY A 100 3.07 -18.57 21.48
CA GLY A 100 2.07 -18.45 22.54
C GLY A 100 1.74 -19.78 23.24
N GLY A 101 2.15 -20.90 22.67
CA GLY A 101 1.89 -22.24 23.19
C GLY A 101 2.09 -23.31 22.10
N ILE A 102 1.58 -24.52 22.35
CA ILE A 102 1.65 -25.62 21.37
C ILE A 102 0.81 -25.23 20.15
N GLY A 103 1.45 -25.16 18.98
CA GLY A 103 0.78 -24.90 17.70
C GLY A 103 0.19 -23.49 17.56
N VAL A 104 0.56 -22.53 18.43
CA VAL A 104 0.14 -21.13 18.33
C VAL A 104 1.36 -20.23 18.28
N SER A 105 1.46 -19.42 17.23
CA SER A 105 2.50 -18.42 17.06
C SER A 105 1.92 -17.12 16.51
N THR A 106 2.60 -16.03 16.81
CA THR A 106 2.32 -14.72 16.25
C THR A 106 3.58 -14.21 15.58
N ASP A 107 3.51 -13.98 14.27
CA ASP A 107 4.55 -13.30 13.52
C ASP A 107 4.21 -11.82 13.39
N SER A 108 5.24 -10.98 13.40
CA SER A 108 5.10 -9.54 13.24
C SER A 108 6.31 -8.93 12.57
N GLY A 109 6.08 -7.79 11.94
CA GLY A 109 7.14 -7.01 11.34
C GLY A 109 6.60 -5.80 10.62
N ILE A 110 7.36 -5.34 9.63
CA ILE A 110 6.98 -4.20 8.79
C ILE A 110 6.67 -4.64 7.38
N TRP A 111 5.86 -3.85 6.69
CA TRP A 111 5.59 -4.06 5.27
C TRP A 111 5.96 -2.81 4.48
N SER A 112 6.32 -3.02 3.21
CA SER A 112 6.48 -1.96 2.22
C SER A 112 5.60 -2.23 1.01
N TYR A 113 5.03 -1.17 0.43
CA TYR A 113 4.35 -1.26 -0.85
C TYR A 113 5.31 -1.79 -1.92
N LYS A 114 4.91 -2.84 -2.63
CA LYS A 114 5.67 -3.43 -3.73
C LYS A 114 5.11 -3.01 -5.08
N SER A 115 3.82 -3.23 -5.28
CA SER A 115 3.11 -2.91 -6.52
C SER A 115 1.60 -2.91 -6.31
N GLY A 116 0.86 -2.49 -7.33
CA GLY A 116 -0.59 -2.47 -7.29
C GLY A 116 -1.21 -2.19 -8.65
N THR A 117 -2.49 -2.51 -8.78
CA THR A 117 -3.31 -2.31 -9.98
C THR A 117 -4.56 -1.50 -9.65
N GLY A 118 -5.24 -0.98 -10.68
CA GLY A 118 -6.47 -0.21 -10.50
C GLY A 118 -6.27 1.01 -9.58
N SER A 119 -7.07 1.11 -8.52
CA SER A 119 -6.99 2.20 -7.53
C SER A 119 -5.70 2.17 -6.69
N PHE A 120 -4.94 1.08 -6.72
CA PHE A 120 -3.68 0.94 -5.99
C PHE A 120 -2.45 1.19 -6.86
N ALA A 121 -2.63 1.57 -8.13
CA ALA A 121 -1.50 1.87 -9.01
C ALA A 121 -0.77 3.15 -8.58
N ASN A 122 0.54 3.21 -8.83
CA ASN A 122 1.40 4.37 -8.58
C ASN A 122 1.38 4.87 -7.12
N LEU A 123 1.21 3.97 -6.16
CA LEU A 123 1.33 4.29 -4.74
C LEU A 123 2.75 3.99 -4.23
N SER A 124 3.05 4.52 -3.05
CA SER A 124 4.18 4.13 -2.22
C SER A 124 3.76 4.18 -0.76
N GLY A 125 4.37 3.37 0.11
CA GLY A 125 4.00 3.37 1.51
C GLY A 125 4.57 2.20 2.28
N GLY A 126 4.14 2.11 3.54
CA GLY A 126 4.60 1.11 4.47
C GLY A 126 3.84 1.15 5.79
N GLY A 127 4.15 0.18 6.64
CA GLY A 127 3.53 0.06 7.96
C GLY A 127 3.97 -1.19 8.69
N SER A 128 3.13 -1.67 9.60
CA SER A 128 3.34 -2.91 10.34
C SER A 128 2.28 -3.95 10.03
N TYR A 129 2.65 -5.22 10.23
CA TYR A 129 1.72 -6.33 10.16
C TYR A 129 1.88 -7.25 11.37
N SER A 130 0.84 -8.04 11.62
CA SER A 130 0.89 -9.18 12.53
C SER A 130 0.03 -10.30 11.99
N ILE A 131 0.56 -11.52 11.99
CA ILE A 131 -0.13 -12.74 11.59
C ILE A 131 -0.18 -13.66 12.81
N ASN A 132 -1.37 -14.15 13.16
CA ASN A 132 -1.53 -15.17 14.18
C ASN A 132 -1.83 -16.50 13.51
N TYR A 133 -1.05 -17.52 13.85
CA TYR A 133 -1.23 -18.89 13.39
C TYR A 133 -1.73 -19.76 14.52
N ASN A 134 -2.65 -20.67 14.19
CA ASN A 134 -3.14 -21.70 15.08
C ASN A 134 -3.25 -23.03 14.33
N GLY A 135 -2.17 -23.82 14.38
CA GLY A 135 -2.09 -25.15 13.80
C GLY A 135 -3.00 -26.19 14.46
N LEU A 136 -3.46 -25.94 15.70
CA LEU A 136 -4.41 -26.83 16.38
C LEU A 136 -5.86 -26.61 15.91
N ALA A 137 -6.14 -25.47 15.27
CA ALA A 137 -7.48 -25.09 14.82
C ALA A 137 -7.59 -25.18 13.29
N ASN A 138 -7.30 -26.35 12.71
CA ASN A 138 -7.31 -26.58 11.26
C ASN A 138 -6.42 -25.60 10.47
N ASN A 139 -5.22 -25.33 10.99
CA ASN A 139 -4.28 -24.35 10.41
C ASN A 139 -4.94 -22.98 10.19
N TYR A 140 -5.64 -22.50 11.21
CA TYR A 140 -6.26 -21.18 11.17
C TYR A 140 -5.18 -20.09 11.14
N SER A 141 -5.42 -19.04 10.34
CA SER A 141 -4.61 -17.82 10.34
C SER A 141 -5.49 -16.59 10.45
N SER A 142 -4.95 -15.54 11.07
CA SER A 142 -5.56 -14.20 11.03
C SER A 142 -4.49 -13.13 10.92
N THR A 143 -4.67 -12.22 9.97
CA THR A 143 -3.72 -11.17 9.67
C THR A 143 -4.29 -9.79 9.95
N SER A 144 -3.46 -8.92 10.51
CA SER A 144 -3.73 -7.49 10.71
C SER A 144 -2.62 -6.69 10.05
N ILE A 145 -2.96 -5.79 9.14
CA ILE A 145 -2.03 -4.90 8.43
C ILE A 145 -2.43 -3.47 8.72
N VAL A 146 -1.51 -2.65 9.22
CA VAL A 146 -1.76 -1.23 9.51
C VAL A 146 -0.63 -0.39 8.92
N GLY A 147 -0.95 0.76 8.33
CA GLY A 147 0.04 1.73 7.85
C GLY A 147 -0.58 2.76 6.93
N ASN A 148 0.21 3.31 6.01
CA ASN A 148 -0.27 4.31 5.07
C ASN A 148 0.34 4.11 3.68
N VAL A 149 -0.40 4.53 2.66
CA VAL A 149 0.07 4.65 1.28
C VAL A 149 -0.23 6.05 0.75
N GLU A 150 0.63 6.57 -0.12
CA GLU A 150 0.49 7.87 -0.75
C GLU A 150 0.70 7.76 -2.26
N ALA A 151 0.08 8.66 -3.01
CA ALA A 151 0.25 8.72 -4.45
C ALA A 151 1.66 9.23 -4.79
N VAL A 152 2.37 8.48 -5.63
CA VAL A 152 3.65 8.93 -6.21
C VAL A 152 3.34 9.87 -7.37
N PRO A 153 3.86 11.11 -7.37
CA PRO A 153 3.67 12.01 -8.49
C PRO A 153 4.11 11.38 -9.80
N GLU A 154 3.22 11.31 -10.78
CA GLU A 154 3.55 10.72 -12.06
C GLU A 154 4.72 11.48 -12.71
N PRO A 155 5.72 10.79 -13.28
CA PRO A 155 6.87 11.43 -13.92
C PRO A 155 6.46 12.46 -14.98
N ALA A 156 5.40 12.18 -15.73
CA ALA A 156 4.87 13.10 -16.74
C ALA A 156 4.40 14.43 -16.15
N SER A 157 3.72 14.38 -15.00
CA SER A 157 3.25 15.56 -14.28
C SER A 157 4.43 16.42 -13.81
N MET A 158 5.50 15.80 -13.31
CA MET A 158 6.73 16.51 -12.93
C MET A 158 7.43 17.15 -14.13
N VAL A 159 7.49 16.45 -15.27
CA VAL A 159 8.06 16.98 -16.52
C VAL A 159 7.26 18.17 -17.04
N ALA A 160 5.94 18.09 -17.05
CA ALA A 160 5.06 19.19 -17.48
C ALA A 160 5.25 20.43 -16.59
N LEU A 161 5.36 20.24 -15.27
CA LEU A 161 5.60 21.31 -14.32
C LEU A 161 6.98 21.95 -14.52
N GLY A 162 8.01 21.13 -14.71
CA GLY A 162 9.37 21.57 -15.01
C GLY A 162 9.46 22.37 -16.32
N ALA A 163 8.82 21.88 -17.39
CA ALA A 163 8.75 22.57 -18.68
C ALA A 163 8.00 23.90 -18.57
N GLY A 164 6.88 23.93 -17.84
CA GLY A 164 6.11 25.16 -17.57
C GLY A 164 6.94 26.21 -16.81
N ALA A 165 7.66 25.80 -15.77
CA ALA A 165 8.56 26.68 -15.04
C ALA A 165 9.69 27.25 -15.92
N LEU A 166 10.29 26.41 -16.78
CA LEU A 166 11.30 26.81 -17.74
C LEU A 166 10.78 27.84 -18.75
N ALA A 167 9.56 27.65 -19.27
CA ALA A 167 8.92 28.60 -20.18
C ALA A 167 8.71 29.97 -19.52
N LEU A 168 8.27 29.99 -18.25
CA LEU A 168 8.08 31.23 -17.49
C LEU A 168 9.42 31.97 -17.24
N LEU A 169 10.49 31.23 -16.93
CA LEU A 169 11.82 31.80 -16.77
C LEU A 169 12.36 32.42 -18.08
N ARG A 170 12.17 31.73 -19.21
CA ARG A 170 12.55 32.27 -20.53
C ARG A 170 11.81 33.57 -20.86
N ARG A 171 10.50 33.64 -20.57
CA ARG A 171 9.72 34.86 -20.78
C ARG A 171 10.26 36.03 -19.97
N ARG A 172 10.58 35.83 -18.69
CA ARG A 172 11.15 36.89 -17.83
C ARG A 172 12.50 37.41 -18.32
N LYS A 173 13.29 36.57 -19.00
CA LYS A 173 14.59 36.98 -19.55
C LYS A 173 14.45 37.87 -20.80
N ASN A 174 13.38 37.70 -21.58
CA ASN A 174 13.14 38.53 -22.77
C ASN A 174 12.52 39.90 -22.46
N ASP A 175 11.91 40.07 -21.28
CA ASP A 175 11.33 41.35 -20.83
C ASP A 175 12.36 42.28 -20.13
N ARG A 176 13.64 41.89 -20.05
CA ARG A 176 14.78 42.70 -19.56
C ARG A 176 15.72 43.03 -20.70
#